data_AF-A0A9W8N8P5-F1
#
_entry.id   AF-A0A9W8N8P5-F1
#
_cell.length_a   1.000
_cell.length_b   1.000
_cell.length_c   1.000
_cell.angle_alpha   90.00
_cell.angle_beta   90.00
_cell.angle_gamma   90.00
#
_symmetry.space_group_name_H-M   'P 1'
#
loop_
_entity.id
_entity.type
_entity.pdbx_description
1 polymer ?
#
loop_
_entity_poly.entity_id
_entity_poly.type
_entity_poly.pdbx_seq_one_letter_code
_entity_poly.pdbx_strand_id
1 'polypeptide(L)'
;MRAAALTLLSVAGLASAQITPATIIVEKSLGNAYQNTTIEVHPEYDFEDAEILNQVSSLYEVGPEYTYFCFAIKPDGTFYNEEYFGLDKPLHLSTNNVVVKAITCRIE
;
A
#
# COMPACT_ATOMS: atom_id res chain seq x y z
N MET A 1 36.40 -51.45 14.96
CA MET A 1 36.34 -50.06 14.45
C MET A 1 34.99 -49.50 14.85
N ARG A 2 34.95 -48.42 15.64
CA ARG A 2 33.71 -47.78 16.13
C ARG A 2 33.28 -46.72 15.11
N ALA A 3 32.15 -46.92 14.44
CA ALA A 3 31.55 -45.91 13.58
C ALA A 3 30.60 -45.06 14.41
N ALA A 4 30.98 -43.82 14.70
CA ALA A 4 30.10 -42.81 15.27
C ALA A 4 29.36 -42.14 14.10
N ALA A 5 28.09 -42.47 13.91
CA ALA A 5 27.23 -41.79 12.95
C ALA A 5 26.73 -40.49 13.59
N LEU A 6 27.29 -39.35 13.17
CA LEU A 6 26.71 -38.04 13.42
C LEU A 6 25.52 -37.85 12.47
N THR A 7 24.31 -37.93 13.00
CA THR A 7 23.10 -37.46 12.31
C THR A 7 23.02 -35.94 12.41
N LEU A 8 23.38 -35.25 11.32
CA LEU A 8 23.12 -33.83 11.14
C LEU A 8 21.62 -33.64 10.86
N LEU A 9 20.89 -33.21 11.88
CA LEU A 9 19.51 -32.72 11.75
C LEU A 9 19.55 -31.32 11.13
N SER A 10 19.47 -31.26 9.80
CA SER A 10 19.29 -30.01 9.06
C SER A 10 17.85 -29.52 9.26
N VAL A 11 17.63 -28.67 10.26
CA VAL A 11 16.40 -27.87 10.34
C VAL A 11 16.52 -26.72 9.35
N ALA A 12 16.00 -26.94 8.13
CA ALA A 12 15.79 -25.85 7.17
C ALA A 12 14.66 -24.97 7.71
N GLY A 13 15.02 -23.93 8.48
CA GLY A 13 14.09 -22.86 8.81
C GLY A 13 13.74 -22.12 7.52
N LEU A 14 12.51 -22.28 7.04
CA LEU A 14 11.94 -21.42 6.02
C LEU A 14 11.83 -20.02 6.62
N ALA A 15 12.76 -19.13 6.28
CA ALA A 15 12.56 -17.71 6.49
C ALA A 15 11.40 -17.28 5.58
N SER A 16 10.20 -17.11 6.15
CA SER A 16 9.11 -16.43 5.45
C SER A 16 9.56 -15.00 5.14
N ALA A 17 9.54 -14.61 3.86
CA ALA A 17 9.72 -13.21 3.49
C ALA A 17 8.64 -12.38 4.20
N GLN A 18 9.05 -11.49 5.10
CA GLN A 18 8.12 -10.62 5.81
C GLN A 18 7.61 -9.57 4.83
N ILE A 19 6.34 -9.67 4.44
CA ILE A 19 5.68 -8.69 3.58
C ILE A 19 5.54 -7.40 4.38
N THR A 20 6.16 -6.33 3.89
CA THR A 20 6.02 -4.99 4.49
C THR A 20 4.81 -4.29 3.86
N PRO A 21 4.03 -3.49 4.60
CA PRO A 21 2.96 -2.67 4.01
C PRO A 21 3.51 -1.51 3.18
N ALA A 22 2.77 -1.09 2.16
CA ALA A 22 3.02 0.18 1.48
C ALA A 22 2.62 1.35 2.40
N THR A 23 3.48 2.34 2.52
CA THR A 23 3.22 3.57 3.27
C THR A 23 2.72 4.63 2.30
N ILE A 24 1.48 5.06 2.49
CA ILE A 24 0.79 5.99 1.59
C ILE A 24 0.43 7.26 2.33
N ILE A 25 0.71 8.40 1.71
CA ILE A 25 0.17 9.69 2.12
C ILE A 25 -1.16 9.91 1.41
N VAL A 26 -2.21 10.03 2.21
CA VAL A 26 -3.51 10.53 1.81
C VAL A 26 -3.52 12.03 2.04
N GLU A 27 -3.50 12.80 0.96
CA GLU A 27 -3.63 14.26 1.02
C GLU A 27 -5.09 14.67 0.88
N LYS A 28 -5.47 15.67 1.65
CA LYS A 28 -6.74 16.36 1.62
C LYS A 28 -6.52 17.85 1.34
N SER A 29 -7.23 18.39 0.36
CA SER A 29 -7.29 19.84 0.10
C SER A 29 -8.24 20.53 1.08
N LEU A 30 -7.78 21.61 1.70
CA LEU A 30 -8.57 22.51 2.55
C LEU A 30 -8.85 23.85 1.85
N GLY A 31 -8.64 23.93 0.52
CA GLY A 31 -8.83 25.11 -0.31
C GLY A 31 -7.60 26.03 -0.36
N ASN A 32 -7.08 26.45 0.79
CA ASN A 32 -5.85 27.27 0.88
C ASN A 32 -4.67 26.54 1.53
N ALA A 33 -4.86 25.29 1.92
CA ALA A 33 -3.87 24.45 2.60
C ALA A 33 -4.13 22.98 2.25
N TYR A 34 -3.20 22.13 2.67
CA TYR A 34 -3.30 20.68 2.55
C TYR A 34 -3.13 20.03 3.92
N GLN A 35 -3.83 18.92 4.13
CA GLN A 35 -3.67 18.06 5.29
C GLN A 35 -3.28 16.66 4.82
N ASN A 36 -2.22 16.12 5.41
CA ASN A 36 -1.70 14.82 5.06
C ASN A 36 -1.95 13.83 6.19
N THR A 37 -2.43 12.65 5.83
CA THR A 37 -2.55 11.50 6.73
C THR A 37 -1.70 10.37 6.17
N THR A 38 -0.87 9.76 6.99
CA THR A 38 -0.09 8.58 6.59
C THR A 38 -0.86 7.32 6.95
N ILE A 39 -0.97 6.39 6.02
CA ILE A 39 -1.60 5.08 6.21
C ILE A 39 -0.66 3.97 5.76
N GLU A 40 -0.90 2.77 6.28
CA GLU A 40 -0.24 1.55 5.85
C GLU A 40 -1.25 0.68 5.07
N VAL A 41 -0.92 0.34 3.84
CA VAL A 41 -1.74 -0.50 2.97
C VAL A 41 -1.00 -1.81 2.74
N HIS A 42 -1.56 -2.89 3.28
CA HIS A 42 -0.99 -4.21 3.06
C HIS A 42 -1.32 -4.69 1.64
N PRO A 43 -0.43 -5.43 0.98
CA PRO A 43 -0.69 -5.92 -0.37
C PRO A 43 -1.73 -7.06 -0.41
N GLU A 44 -2.03 -7.66 0.75
CA GLU A 44 -2.94 -8.81 0.88
C GLU A 44 -4.41 -8.40 1.03
N TYR A 45 -4.69 -7.16 1.45
CA TYR A 45 -6.04 -6.70 1.70
C TYR A 45 -6.18 -5.20 1.40
N ASP A 46 -7.39 -4.80 1.05
CA ASP A 46 -7.67 -3.41 0.71
C ASP A 46 -7.78 -2.57 1.99
N PHE A 47 -7.26 -1.34 1.94
CA PHE A 47 -7.44 -0.38 3.01
C PHE A 47 -8.77 0.36 2.83
N GLU A 48 -9.70 0.16 3.76
CA GLU A 48 -11.04 0.74 3.75
C GLU A 48 -11.28 1.51 5.05
N ASP A 49 -11.05 2.83 5.04
CA ASP A 49 -11.39 3.72 6.15
C ASP A 49 -12.07 5.00 5.63
N ALA A 50 -13.38 5.09 5.83
CA ALA A 50 -14.16 6.24 5.38
C ALA A 50 -13.83 7.54 6.13
N GLU A 51 -13.25 7.50 7.33
CA GLU A 51 -12.85 8.71 8.04
C GLU A 51 -11.65 9.39 7.37
N ILE A 52 -10.76 8.58 6.79
CA ILE A 52 -9.55 9.04 6.10
C ILE A 52 -9.83 9.27 4.61
N LEU A 53 -10.60 8.39 3.96
CA LEU A 53 -10.74 8.34 2.51
C LEU A 53 -11.94 9.14 1.95
N ASN A 54 -12.77 9.77 2.79
CA ASN A 54 -13.94 10.53 2.30
C ASN A 54 -13.60 11.86 1.63
N GLN A 55 -12.38 12.38 1.80
CA GLN A 55 -11.97 13.70 1.30
C GLN A 55 -10.51 13.65 0.85
N VAL A 56 -10.25 12.98 -0.28
CA VAL A 56 -8.90 12.80 -0.84
C VAL A 56 -8.69 13.73 -2.03
N SER A 57 -7.64 14.55 -2.01
CA SER A 57 -7.15 15.29 -3.17
C SER A 57 -6.15 14.49 -3.98
N SER A 58 -5.22 13.82 -3.30
CA SER A 58 -4.10 13.10 -3.94
C SER A 58 -3.57 11.96 -3.06
N LEU A 59 -2.94 10.98 -3.70
CA LEU A 59 -2.33 9.82 -3.06
C LEU A 59 -0.87 9.68 -3.52
N TYR A 60 0.01 9.40 -2.57
CA TYR A 60 1.45 9.30 -2.80
C TYR A 60 1.99 8.11 -2.02
N GLU A 61 2.72 7.21 -2.65
CA GLU A 61 3.51 6.23 -1.92
C GLU A 61 4.83 6.88 -1.48
N VAL A 62 5.22 6.65 -0.22
CA VAL A 62 6.47 7.17 0.35
C VAL A 62 7.39 6.07 0.86
N GLY A 63 7.00 4.81 0.70
CA GLY A 63 7.85 3.66 1.00
C GLY A 63 7.04 2.37 1.18
N PRO A 64 7.73 1.24 1.46
CA PRO A 64 9.19 1.08 1.41
C PRO A 64 9.72 1.18 -0.03
N GLU A 65 11.04 1.20 -0.26
CA GLU A 65 11.66 1.34 -1.61
C GLU A 65 11.25 0.26 -2.64
N TYR A 66 10.48 -0.75 -2.22
CA TYR A 66 9.92 -1.76 -3.11
C TYR A 66 8.75 -1.18 -3.91
N THR A 67 8.69 -1.49 -5.20
CA THR A 67 7.60 -1.01 -6.05
C THR A 67 6.29 -1.71 -5.70
N TYR A 68 5.35 -0.99 -5.08
CA TYR A 68 3.96 -1.41 -5.02
C TYR A 68 3.17 -0.81 -6.18
N PHE A 69 2.22 -1.59 -6.68
CA PHE A 69 1.25 -1.15 -7.67
C PHE A 69 -0.06 -0.88 -6.94
N CYS A 70 -0.28 0.39 -6.61
CA CYS A 70 -1.45 0.81 -5.86
C CYS A 70 -2.52 1.42 -6.76
N PHE A 71 -3.79 1.20 -6.42
CA PHE A 71 -4.96 1.70 -7.14
C PHE A 71 -5.99 2.26 -6.15
N ALA A 72 -6.63 3.36 -6.53
CA ALA A 72 -7.72 3.96 -5.77
C ALA A 72 -9.06 3.54 -6.36
N ILE A 73 -9.95 3.04 -5.50
CA ILE A 73 -11.26 2.52 -5.88
C ILE A 73 -12.34 3.58 -5.61
N LYS A 74 -13.21 3.83 -6.58
CA LYS A 74 -14.38 4.70 -6.47
C LYS A 74 -15.48 4.05 -5.62
N PRO A 75 -16.48 4.83 -5.15
CA PRO A 75 -17.66 4.30 -4.48
C PRO A 75 -18.42 3.26 -5.30
N ASP A 76 -18.39 3.35 -6.63
CA ASP A 76 -19.02 2.40 -7.55
C ASP A 76 -18.24 1.09 -7.76
N GLY A 77 -17.04 0.97 -7.16
CA GLY A 77 -16.17 -0.20 -7.27
C GLY A 77 -15.21 -0.20 -8.47
N THR A 78 -15.24 0.82 -9.33
CA THR A 78 -14.28 0.98 -10.43
C THR A 78 -13.04 1.75 -9.99
N PHE A 79 -11.95 1.70 -10.75
CA PHE A 79 -10.75 2.48 -10.43
C PHE A 79 -10.88 3.96 -10.84
N TYR A 80 -10.21 4.84 -10.10
CA TYR A 80 -10.04 6.24 -10.47
C TYR A 80 -9.14 6.44 -11.69
N ASN A 81 -8.16 5.56 -11.86
CA ASN A 81 -7.27 5.51 -13.01
C ASN A 81 -7.02 4.05 -13.39
N GLU A 82 -6.86 3.77 -14.67
CA GLU A 82 -6.47 2.44 -15.17
C GLU A 82 -4.99 2.15 -14.87
N GLU A 83 -4.18 3.20 -14.70
CA GLU A 83 -2.80 3.08 -14.27
C GLU A 83 -2.65 3.07 -12.75
N TYR A 84 -1.67 2.30 -12.27
CA TYR A 84 -1.25 2.32 -10.89
C TYR A 84 -0.59 3.65 -10.50
N PHE A 85 -0.60 3.92 -9.20
CA PHE A 85 0.24 4.91 -8.54
C PHE A 85 1.22 4.20 -7.60
N GLY A 86 2.33 4.87 -7.30
CA GLY A 86 3.37 4.31 -6.44
C GLY A 86 4.53 5.29 -6.23
N LEU A 87 5.69 4.77 -5.85
CA LEU A 87 6.91 5.57 -5.71
C LEU A 87 7.17 6.42 -6.97
N ASP A 88 7.43 7.71 -6.77
CA ASP A 88 7.65 8.72 -7.82
C ASP A 88 6.49 8.91 -8.82
N LYS A 89 5.37 8.21 -8.64
CA LYS A 89 4.19 8.26 -9.50
C LYS A 89 2.93 8.55 -8.67
N PRO A 90 2.70 9.80 -8.27
CA PRO A 90 1.54 10.16 -7.47
C PRO A 90 0.23 10.09 -8.27
N LEU A 91 -0.87 9.83 -7.57
CA LEU A 91 -2.22 9.91 -8.14
C LEU A 91 -2.90 11.19 -7.68
N HIS A 92 -3.01 12.14 -8.61
CA HIS A 92 -3.84 13.32 -8.39
C HIS A 92 -5.29 13.03 -8.77
N LEU A 93 -6.21 13.11 -7.79
CA LEU A 93 -7.62 12.79 -8.00
C LEU A 93 -8.46 14.03 -8.27
N SER A 94 -8.26 15.10 -7.50
CA SER A 94 -9.06 16.32 -7.61
C SER A 94 -8.47 17.47 -6.79
N THR A 95 -8.75 18.71 -7.20
CA THR A 95 -8.47 19.92 -6.43
C THR A 95 -9.49 20.18 -5.31
N ASN A 96 -10.69 19.62 -5.42
CA ASN A 96 -11.82 19.83 -4.49
C ASN A 96 -12.12 18.62 -3.59
N ASN A 97 -11.21 17.64 -3.55
CA ASN A 97 -11.37 16.32 -2.94
C ASN A 97 -12.43 15.43 -3.61
N VAL A 98 -12.26 14.12 -3.44
CA VAL A 98 -13.23 13.08 -3.82
C VAL A 98 -13.30 12.00 -2.74
N VAL A 99 -14.34 11.16 -2.81
CA VAL A 99 -14.50 10.00 -1.94
C VAL A 99 -13.79 8.80 -2.55
N VAL A 100 -12.73 8.33 -1.91
CA VAL A 100 -12.12 7.04 -2.23
C VAL A 100 -12.78 5.98 -1.35
N LYS A 101 -13.23 4.88 -1.95
CA LYS A 101 -13.83 3.76 -1.20
C LYS A 101 -12.75 2.93 -0.52
N ALA A 102 -11.72 2.59 -1.29
CA ALA A 102 -10.64 1.72 -0.85
C ALA A 102 -9.35 2.04 -1.60
N ILE A 103 -8.22 1.69 -1.00
CA ILE A 103 -6.92 1.64 -1.69
C ILE A 103 -6.46 0.19 -1.68
N THR A 104 -6.07 -0.30 -2.84
CA THR A 104 -5.54 -1.65 -3.01
C THR A 104 -4.12 -1.57 -3.53
N CYS A 105 -3.20 -2.34 -2.97
CA CYS A 105 -1.81 -2.42 -3.42
C CYS A 105 -1.44 -3.86 -3.71
N ARG A 106 -0.53 -4.06 -4.67
CA ARG A 106 -0.01 -5.38 -5.03
C ARG A 106 1.51 -5.29 -5.21
N ILE A 107 2.19 -6.42 -4.97
CA ILE A 107 3.61 -6.61 -5.26
C ILE A 107 3.68 -7.28 -6.65
N GLU A 108 4.49 -6.78 -7.59
CA GLU A 108 4.91 -7.56 -8.76
C GLU A 108 6.19 -8.36 -8.48
#